data_AF-A0A4U0Q7P6-F1
#
_entry.id   AF-A0A4U0Q7P6-F1
#
_cell.length_a   1.000
_cell.length_b   1.000
_cell.length_c   1.000
_cell.angle_alpha   90.00
_cell.angle_beta   90.00
_cell.angle_gamma   90.00
#
_symmetry.space_group_name_H-M   'P 1'
#
loop_
_entity.id
_entity.type
_entity.pdbx_description
1 polymer ?
#
loop_
_entity_poly.entity_id
_entity_poly.type
_entity_poly.pdbx_seq_one_letter_code
_entity_poly.pdbx_strand_id
1 'polypeptide(L)'
;MSIKLKVITASLLLSGLAGSAMAAKQLTVNEFQQLLPASGYRIDLGDKITVNYHCDIKADGEKFILNESSCDQRNIDFKRDYAAVANLGILGKPSTSSIVEHKLWAMAFAHAAFNSMVLMQYGLNKPGGTFDLSKPFGTGEYFGDYFMRNMGPNYYLSKGLQESSLGNDLPKNGMGVGDDDGVLQIEYPGSGFAELQGAGFGGFPAIFAPMNPEAVLSSNNGPARNILGSAAASAYYNASATGINTGSLSWSQTAEGLAQSGNRIHQFIQGAKDPDALSIMLSFMYNRGPYAAKDQPMKDNATFDRCMNVTDLVNDWTCFTKQNDFGTRYVRQIPNVAKQLGNAPTKYEERFSWSDISAYLELLENYGYYSTEAMSKIRPNAQNVFNAAAKNGTISYREDFGRIVEVVLTTVPVKTFAQGVNDPDTETTGSGIKPGETCQGEWSAKLIYDTPGMVVSHNGQNWKSGYWTQNNEPGADEYGPWTATTECGGTLPVTPVPTVTPTPTTVPTPTPAPVTPTPEPVTPTPAPVTPTPAPVVPTPEPTVAPKSLTGCAPAWNSTATYATPNNSVSLDGRNYQNKWWTKGDNPTQSGEWGVWKDVGSCN
;
A
#
# COMPACT_ATOMS: atom_id res chain seq x y z
N MET A 1 -37.30 -59.78 -8.00
CA MET A 1 -37.40 -59.13 -9.31
C MET A 1 -36.63 -57.82 -9.19
N SER A 2 -35.33 -57.86 -9.47
CA SER A 2 -34.38 -56.76 -9.18
C SER A 2 -33.97 -56.08 -10.47
N ILE A 3 -34.26 -54.78 -10.57
CA ILE A 3 -33.76 -53.90 -11.63
C ILE A 3 -32.38 -53.38 -11.20
N LYS A 4 -31.36 -53.70 -12.00
CA LYS A 4 -29.99 -53.19 -11.86
C LYS A 4 -29.94 -51.73 -12.30
N LEU A 5 -29.52 -50.82 -11.42
CA LEU A 5 -29.15 -49.45 -11.80
C LEU A 5 -27.65 -49.41 -12.10
N LYS A 6 -27.29 -49.11 -13.35
CA LYS A 6 -25.91 -48.91 -13.80
C LYS A 6 -25.40 -47.56 -13.27
N VAL A 7 -24.34 -47.59 -12.45
CA VAL A 7 -23.50 -46.42 -12.17
C VAL A 7 -22.54 -46.27 -13.35
N ILE A 8 -22.62 -45.15 -14.07
CA ILE A 8 -21.67 -44.77 -15.11
C ILE A 8 -20.56 -43.98 -14.42
N THR A 9 -19.39 -44.61 -14.26
CA THR A 9 -18.15 -43.92 -13.88
C THR A 9 -17.55 -43.30 -15.13
N ALA A 10 -17.64 -41.98 -15.28
CA ALA A 10 -16.93 -41.26 -16.32
C ALA A 10 -15.55 -40.85 -15.80
N SER A 11 -14.54 -41.68 -16.09
CA SER A 11 -13.14 -41.32 -15.91
C SER A 11 -12.73 -40.41 -17.09
N LEU A 12 -12.65 -39.10 -16.87
CA LEU A 12 -11.97 -38.20 -17.80
C LEU A 12 -10.46 -38.20 -17.49
N LEU A 13 -9.72 -38.98 -18.28
CA LEU A 13 -8.32 -38.77 -18.54
C LEU A 13 -8.18 -37.52 -19.42
N LEU A 14 -7.75 -36.40 -18.84
CA LEU A 14 -7.22 -35.27 -19.60
C LEU A 14 -5.70 -35.41 -19.67
N SER A 15 -5.22 -35.93 -20.79
CA SER A 15 -3.81 -35.89 -21.17
C SER A 15 -3.42 -34.49 -21.67
N GLY A 16 -2.38 -33.95 -21.04
CA GLY A 16 -1.54 -32.79 -21.40
C GLY A 16 -1.83 -32.02 -22.68
N LEU A 17 -2.24 -30.77 -22.49
CA LEU A 17 -1.75 -29.62 -23.25
C LEU A 17 -1.18 -28.64 -22.22
N ALA A 18 0.12 -28.36 -22.31
CA ALA A 18 0.77 -27.33 -21.52
C ALA A 18 0.27 -25.96 -22.01
N GLY A 19 -0.82 -25.50 -21.41
CA GLY A 19 -1.39 -24.16 -21.60
C GLY A 19 -1.16 -23.34 -20.33
N SER A 20 -0.59 -22.15 -20.52
CA SER A 20 -0.59 -20.96 -19.64
C SER A 20 -0.95 -21.20 -18.16
N ALA A 21 0.04 -21.10 -17.27
CA ALA A 21 -0.16 -21.16 -15.83
C ALA A 21 -1.27 -20.20 -15.35
N MET A 22 -2.37 -20.79 -14.89
CA MET A 22 -3.48 -20.31 -14.06
C MET A 22 -3.44 -18.83 -13.65
N ALA A 23 -4.20 -17.98 -14.34
CA ALA A 23 -4.38 -16.55 -14.02
C ALA A 23 -5.22 -16.26 -12.75
N ALA A 24 -5.72 -17.31 -12.09
CA ALA A 24 -6.43 -17.24 -10.82
C ALA A 24 -6.36 -18.61 -10.11
N LYS A 25 -6.37 -18.63 -8.77
CA LYS A 25 -6.45 -19.86 -7.97
C LYS A 25 -7.72 -19.89 -7.14
N GLN A 26 -8.58 -20.88 -7.38
CA GLN A 26 -9.68 -21.20 -6.47
C GLN A 26 -9.12 -21.91 -5.24
N LEU A 27 -9.20 -21.25 -4.07
CA LEU A 27 -8.74 -21.83 -2.81
C LEU A 27 -9.82 -22.74 -2.23
N THR A 28 -9.44 -23.97 -1.86
CA THR A 28 -10.34 -24.84 -1.09
C THR A 28 -10.32 -24.48 0.39
N VAL A 29 -11.39 -24.79 1.12
CA VAL A 29 -11.46 -24.63 2.59
C VAL A 29 -10.32 -25.39 3.29
N ASN A 30 -9.99 -26.60 2.82
CA ASN A 30 -8.91 -27.39 3.40
C ASN A 30 -7.54 -26.72 3.21
N GLU A 31 -7.27 -26.15 2.03
CA GLU A 31 -6.03 -25.39 1.80
C GLU A 31 -5.96 -24.15 2.68
N PHE A 32 -7.07 -23.42 2.86
CA PHE A 32 -7.11 -22.29 3.79
C PHE A 32 -6.83 -22.73 5.24
N GLN A 33 -7.45 -23.81 5.69
CA GLN A 33 -7.29 -24.34 7.04
C GLN A 33 -5.86 -24.82 7.32
N GLN A 34 -5.11 -25.28 6.32
CA GLN A 34 -3.69 -25.61 6.46
C GLN A 34 -2.80 -24.39 6.74
N LEU A 35 -3.28 -23.18 6.45
CA LEU A 35 -2.56 -21.94 6.73
C LEU A 35 -2.77 -21.45 8.16
N LEU A 36 -3.83 -21.93 8.83
CA LEU A 36 -4.20 -21.42 10.15
C LEU A 36 -3.16 -21.78 11.22
N PRO A 37 -2.98 -20.91 12.23
CA PRO A 37 -2.22 -21.25 13.43
C PRO A 37 -2.86 -22.43 14.18
N ALA A 38 -2.16 -22.97 15.17
CA ALA A 38 -2.71 -24.02 16.03
C ALA A 38 -3.99 -23.58 16.77
N SER A 39 -4.18 -22.27 16.95
CA SER A 39 -5.41 -21.68 17.49
C SER A 39 -6.58 -21.61 16.51
N GLY A 40 -6.42 -22.11 15.28
CA GLY A 40 -7.44 -22.07 14.24
C GLY A 40 -7.81 -20.64 13.85
N TYR A 41 -9.11 -20.33 13.86
CA TYR A 41 -9.64 -19.03 13.48
C TYR A 41 -9.49 -17.93 14.54
N ARG A 42 -8.90 -18.23 15.70
CA ARG A 42 -8.82 -17.25 16.79
C ARG A 42 -7.96 -16.04 16.39
N ILE A 43 -8.48 -14.84 16.63
CA ILE A 43 -7.84 -13.58 16.28
C ILE A 43 -7.40 -12.85 17.54
N ASP A 44 -6.09 -12.77 17.78
CA ASP A 44 -5.54 -12.03 18.92
C ASP A 44 -5.07 -10.63 18.49
N LEU A 45 -5.90 -9.62 18.76
CA LEU A 45 -5.59 -8.19 18.62
C LEU A 45 -5.39 -7.58 20.02
N GLY A 46 -4.26 -6.93 20.27
CA GLY A 46 -3.96 -6.31 21.56
C GLY A 46 -4.90 -5.15 21.88
N ASP A 47 -5.35 -5.06 23.14
CA ASP A 47 -6.25 -4.00 23.61
C ASP A 47 -5.95 -3.66 25.07
N LYS A 48 -6.39 -2.48 25.51
CA LYS A 48 -6.19 -1.93 26.87
C LYS A 48 -4.74 -2.02 27.33
N ILE A 49 -3.83 -1.53 26.48
CA ILE A 49 -2.39 -1.51 26.72
C ILE A 49 -1.78 -0.19 26.27
N THR A 50 -0.77 0.28 27.00
CA THR A 50 0.12 1.35 26.52
C THR A 50 1.29 0.72 25.78
N VAL A 51 1.54 1.16 24.55
CA VAL A 51 2.69 0.76 23.75
C VAL A 51 3.66 1.92 23.56
N ASN A 52 4.95 1.60 23.54
CA ASN A 52 6.01 2.52 23.16
C ASN A 52 6.22 2.42 21.64
N TYR A 53 6.12 3.53 20.92
CA TYR A 53 6.26 3.61 19.46
C TYR A 53 7.08 4.86 19.05
N HIS A 54 7.40 5.02 17.76
CA HIS A 54 8.25 6.12 17.25
C HIS A 54 9.61 6.34 17.97
N CYS A 55 10.15 5.30 18.61
CA CYS A 55 11.42 5.38 19.34
C CYS A 55 12.62 5.70 18.44
N ASP A 56 13.55 6.55 18.90
CA ASP A 56 14.86 6.62 18.27
C ASP A 56 15.65 5.32 18.49
N ILE A 57 16.77 5.17 17.77
CA ILE A 57 17.76 4.13 18.06
C ILE A 57 19.00 4.74 18.71
N LYS A 58 19.65 3.96 19.57
CA LYS A 58 20.93 4.31 20.18
C LYS A 58 21.94 3.18 20.02
N ALA A 59 23.22 3.54 20.08
CA ALA A 59 24.30 2.57 20.14
C ALA A 59 24.26 1.81 21.48
N ASP A 60 24.47 0.51 21.40
CA ASP A 60 24.72 -0.38 22.53
C ASP A 60 25.84 -1.34 22.16
N GLY A 61 27.07 -0.98 22.56
CA GLY A 61 28.29 -1.61 22.07
C GLY A 61 28.39 -1.51 20.54
N GLU A 62 28.47 -2.65 19.86
CA GLU A 62 28.56 -2.72 18.39
C GLU A 62 27.18 -2.70 17.69
N LYS A 63 26.08 -2.76 18.45
CA LYS A 63 24.70 -2.89 17.97
C LYS A 63 23.94 -1.57 17.99
N PHE A 64 22.80 -1.53 17.31
CA PHE A 64 21.77 -0.52 17.51
C PHE A 64 20.50 -1.12 18.10
N ILE A 65 20.05 -0.52 19.20
CA ILE A 65 18.82 -0.88 19.91
C ILE A 65 17.83 0.29 19.92
N LEU A 66 16.56 0.00 20.14
CA LEU A 66 15.55 1.04 20.39
C LEU A 66 15.88 1.76 21.70
N ASN A 67 15.80 3.09 21.68
CA ASN A 67 15.95 3.92 22.86
C ASN A 67 14.59 4.11 23.54
N GLU A 68 14.27 3.27 24.52
CA GLU A 68 12.97 3.31 25.21
C GLU A 68 12.63 4.67 25.82
N SER A 69 13.63 5.45 26.24
CA SER A 69 13.42 6.77 26.84
C SER A 69 13.04 7.86 25.84
N SER A 70 13.14 7.61 24.53
CA SER A 70 12.71 8.55 23.50
C SER A 70 11.47 8.09 22.73
N CYS A 71 10.84 7.00 23.14
CA CYS A 71 9.59 6.55 22.54
C CYS A 71 8.43 7.49 22.89
N ASP A 72 7.57 7.71 21.91
CA ASP A 72 6.21 8.15 22.18
C ASP A 72 5.40 7.01 22.81
N GLN A 73 4.36 7.36 23.56
CA GLN A 73 3.47 6.41 24.20
C GLN A 73 2.06 6.53 23.65
N ARG A 74 1.48 5.40 23.26
CA ARG A 74 0.08 5.32 22.84
C ARG A 74 -0.68 4.34 23.71
N ASN A 75 -1.74 4.82 24.36
CA ASN A 75 -2.73 3.95 24.97
C ASN A 75 -3.68 3.42 23.88
N ILE A 76 -3.83 2.11 23.80
CA ILE A 76 -4.74 1.42 22.90
C ILE A 76 -5.95 0.98 23.72
N ASP A 77 -7.09 1.62 23.51
CA ASP A 77 -8.39 1.17 24.01
C ASP A 77 -9.43 1.41 22.91
N PHE A 78 -9.64 0.38 22.08
CA PHE A 78 -10.41 0.52 20.86
C PHE A 78 -11.84 1.04 21.11
N LYS A 79 -12.51 0.50 22.12
CA LYS A 79 -13.91 0.88 22.42
C LYS A 79 -14.01 2.28 23.00
N ARG A 80 -13.00 2.73 23.76
CA ARG A 80 -12.96 4.10 24.28
C ARG A 80 -12.62 5.10 23.17
N ASP A 81 -11.60 4.80 22.37
CA ASP A 81 -11.00 5.76 21.44
C ASP A 81 -11.81 5.91 20.15
N TYR A 82 -12.53 4.87 19.74
CA TYR A 82 -13.26 4.82 18.45
C TYR A 82 -14.72 4.36 18.63
N ALA A 83 -15.41 4.92 19.63
CA ALA A 83 -16.81 4.60 19.96
C ALA A 83 -17.85 5.17 18.96
N ALA A 84 -17.43 6.07 18.06
CA ALA A 84 -18.34 6.76 17.15
C ALA A 84 -18.92 5.82 16.09
N VAL A 85 -20.10 6.15 15.57
CA VAL A 85 -20.72 5.48 14.43
C VAL A 85 -20.28 6.18 13.14
N ALA A 86 -19.65 5.44 12.23
CA ALA A 86 -19.22 5.91 10.93
C ALA A 86 -20.24 5.55 9.84
N ASN A 87 -20.57 6.49 8.97
CA ASN A 87 -21.31 6.25 7.74
C ASN A 87 -20.39 5.56 6.71
N LEU A 88 -20.90 4.56 5.98
CA LEU A 88 -20.07 3.78 5.04
C LEU A 88 -19.87 4.42 3.67
N GLY A 89 -20.32 5.66 3.47
CA GLY A 89 -20.09 6.38 2.24
C GLY A 89 -18.60 6.60 2.01
N ILE A 90 -18.16 6.34 0.79
CA ILE A 90 -16.80 6.66 0.33
C ILE A 90 -16.87 7.73 -0.77
N LEU A 91 -15.73 8.30 -1.14
CA LEU A 91 -15.68 9.28 -2.24
C LEU A 91 -16.38 8.75 -3.50
N GLY A 92 -17.36 9.49 -3.99
CA GLY A 92 -18.14 9.14 -5.17
C GLY A 92 -19.18 8.02 -5.00
N LYS A 93 -19.27 7.37 -3.83
CA LYS A 93 -20.25 6.31 -3.55
C LYS A 93 -20.91 6.52 -2.18
N PRO A 94 -22.09 7.16 -2.11
CA PRO A 94 -22.80 7.35 -0.84
C PRO A 94 -23.36 6.02 -0.33
N SER A 95 -23.54 5.92 0.99
CA SER A 95 -24.19 4.78 1.64
C SER A 95 -25.14 5.24 2.75
N THR A 96 -26.20 4.47 2.98
CA THR A 96 -27.10 4.63 4.14
C THR A 96 -26.73 3.72 5.30
N SER A 97 -25.79 2.79 5.08
CA SER A 97 -25.27 1.88 6.11
C SER A 97 -24.32 2.61 7.05
N SER A 98 -24.13 2.03 8.24
CA SER A 98 -23.18 2.53 9.23
C SER A 98 -22.61 1.40 10.09
N ILE A 99 -21.48 1.67 10.73
CA ILE A 99 -20.83 0.75 11.67
C ILE A 99 -20.15 1.54 12.78
N VAL A 100 -20.03 0.95 13.98
CA VAL A 100 -19.20 1.53 15.04
C VAL A 100 -17.74 1.42 14.64
N GLU A 101 -17.01 2.54 14.67
CA GLU A 101 -15.68 2.70 14.09
C GLU A 101 -14.68 1.66 14.59
N HIS A 102 -14.61 1.41 15.91
CA HIS A 102 -13.67 0.43 16.47
C HIS A 102 -13.85 -1.00 15.91
N LYS A 103 -15.08 -1.37 15.51
CA LYS A 103 -15.34 -2.67 14.87
C LYS A 103 -14.68 -2.74 13.50
N LEU A 104 -14.73 -1.64 12.73
CA LEU A 104 -14.14 -1.57 11.40
C LEU A 104 -12.61 -1.64 11.46
N TRP A 105 -11.98 -0.99 12.44
CA TRP A 105 -10.53 -1.15 12.70
C TRP A 105 -10.16 -2.60 12.97
N ALA A 106 -10.88 -3.27 13.87
CA ALA A 106 -10.62 -4.68 14.21
C ALA A 106 -10.82 -5.62 13.02
N MET A 107 -11.89 -5.41 12.23
CA MET A 107 -12.18 -6.16 11.01
C MET A 107 -11.11 -5.95 9.94
N ALA A 108 -10.65 -4.71 9.74
CA ALA A 108 -9.63 -4.35 8.76
C ALA A 108 -8.30 -5.07 9.02
N PHE A 109 -7.81 -5.04 10.26
CA PHE A 109 -6.56 -5.70 10.62
C PHE A 109 -6.64 -7.23 10.54
N ALA A 110 -7.79 -7.80 10.92
CA ALA A 110 -8.05 -9.22 10.74
C ALA A 110 -8.07 -9.61 9.26
N HIS A 111 -8.84 -8.90 8.44
CA HIS A 111 -8.91 -9.13 7.00
C HIS A 111 -7.52 -9.08 6.38
N ALA A 112 -6.75 -8.02 6.65
CA ALA A 112 -5.42 -7.84 6.08
C ALA A 112 -4.46 -8.99 6.45
N ALA A 113 -4.49 -9.47 7.69
CA ALA A 113 -3.67 -10.60 8.15
C ALA A 113 -3.99 -11.90 7.38
N PHE A 114 -5.26 -12.31 7.36
CA PHE A 114 -5.66 -13.53 6.63
C PHE A 114 -5.47 -13.38 5.12
N ASN A 115 -5.72 -12.18 4.58
CA ASN A 115 -5.55 -11.92 3.15
C ASN A 115 -4.06 -11.97 2.76
N SER A 116 -3.15 -11.36 3.51
CA SER A 116 -1.70 -11.51 3.25
C SER A 116 -1.24 -12.96 3.35
N MET A 117 -1.75 -13.72 4.32
CA MET A 117 -1.45 -15.14 4.46
C MET A 117 -1.81 -15.93 3.19
N VAL A 118 -3.04 -15.72 2.68
CA VAL A 118 -3.52 -16.36 1.45
C VAL A 118 -2.77 -15.85 0.22
N LEU A 119 -2.61 -14.55 0.06
CA LEU A 119 -1.96 -13.94 -1.10
C LEU A 119 -0.50 -14.36 -1.20
N MET A 120 0.24 -14.36 -0.09
CA MET A 120 1.64 -14.75 -0.09
C MET A 120 1.82 -16.24 -0.34
N GLN A 121 0.91 -17.10 0.14
CA GLN A 121 1.03 -18.54 -0.09
C GLN A 121 0.51 -18.96 -1.47
N TYR A 122 -0.61 -18.40 -1.92
CA TYR A 122 -1.39 -18.91 -3.05
C TYR A 122 -1.75 -17.87 -4.10
N GLY A 123 -1.63 -16.57 -3.80
CA GLY A 123 -1.79 -15.49 -4.75
C GLY A 123 -0.54 -15.25 -5.62
N LEU A 124 0.56 -15.97 -5.39
CA LEU A 124 1.79 -15.87 -6.17
C LEU A 124 1.89 -17.02 -7.18
N ASN A 125 2.47 -16.77 -8.36
CA ASN A 125 2.67 -17.79 -9.39
C ASN A 125 3.79 -18.78 -9.00
N LYS A 126 3.50 -19.62 -8.01
CA LYS A 126 4.39 -20.66 -7.47
C LYS A 126 3.63 -22.00 -7.42
N PRO A 127 4.08 -23.01 -8.16
CA PRO A 127 3.46 -24.34 -8.11
C PRO A 127 3.45 -24.90 -6.69
N GLY A 128 2.28 -25.31 -6.18
CA GLY A 128 2.12 -25.83 -4.81
C GLY A 128 2.09 -24.77 -3.70
N GLY A 129 2.31 -23.50 -4.04
CA GLY A 129 2.38 -22.37 -3.12
C GLY A 129 3.82 -21.91 -2.83
N THR A 130 3.94 -20.81 -2.10
CA THR A 130 5.22 -20.11 -1.91
C THR A 130 6.10 -20.71 -0.82
N PHE A 131 5.52 -21.07 0.32
CA PHE A 131 6.20 -21.68 1.45
C PHE A 131 5.90 -23.18 1.53
N ASP A 132 6.86 -23.97 2.01
CA ASP A 132 6.69 -25.41 2.21
C ASP A 132 5.95 -25.67 3.52
N LEU A 133 4.62 -25.84 3.45
CA LEU A 133 3.76 -26.04 4.63
C LEU A 133 4.05 -27.35 5.39
N SER A 134 4.82 -28.28 4.80
CA SER A 134 5.19 -29.54 5.46
C SER A 134 6.34 -29.40 6.45
N LYS A 135 7.04 -28.26 6.43
CA LYS A 135 8.22 -28.00 7.25
C LYS A 135 8.02 -26.83 8.20
N PRO A 136 8.57 -26.91 9.41
CA PRO A 136 8.64 -25.74 10.28
C PRO A 136 9.60 -24.69 9.70
N PHE A 137 9.45 -23.47 10.18
CA PHE A 137 10.35 -22.35 9.94
C PHE A 137 11.65 -22.56 10.72
N GLY A 138 12.67 -21.74 10.45
CA GLY A 138 13.98 -21.81 11.10
C GLY A 138 13.95 -21.66 12.63
N THR A 139 12.86 -21.08 13.17
CA THR A 139 12.53 -20.97 14.60
C THR A 139 11.89 -22.23 15.21
N GLY A 140 11.44 -23.17 14.38
CA GLY A 140 10.69 -24.36 14.79
C GLY A 140 9.16 -24.22 14.72
N GLU A 141 8.64 -23.03 14.44
CA GLU A 141 7.19 -22.78 14.31
C GLU A 141 6.64 -23.29 12.97
N TYR A 142 5.41 -23.78 12.95
CA TYR A 142 4.70 -24.05 11.69
C TYR A 142 4.12 -22.77 11.10
N PHE A 143 3.81 -22.81 9.80
CA PHE A 143 3.43 -21.64 9.00
C PHE A 143 2.44 -20.71 9.67
N GLY A 144 1.29 -21.21 10.14
CA GLY A 144 0.24 -20.36 10.71
C GLY A 144 0.67 -19.63 11.98
N ASP A 145 1.37 -20.31 12.89
CA ASP A 145 1.85 -19.70 14.14
C ASP A 145 2.95 -18.65 13.85
N TYR A 146 3.91 -19.00 12.99
CA TYR A 146 4.98 -18.10 12.58
C TYR A 146 4.43 -16.85 11.87
N PHE A 147 3.51 -17.06 10.91
CA PHE A 147 2.92 -15.99 10.11
C PHE A 147 2.07 -15.07 10.97
N MET A 148 1.16 -15.59 11.79
CA MET A 148 0.27 -14.75 12.62
C MET A 148 1.04 -14.00 13.72
N ARG A 149 2.20 -14.50 14.16
CA ARG A 149 3.09 -13.75 15.06
C ARG A 149 3.78 -12.58 14.36
N ASN A 150 4.26 -12.76 13.13
CA ASN A 150 4.99 -11.75 12.37
C ASN A 150 4.08 -10.74 11.63
N MET A 151 2.93 -11.21 11.14
CA MET A 151 2.04 -10.51 10.21
C MET A 151 0.55 -10.67 10.57
N GLY A 152 0.24 -11.00 11.83
CA GLY A 152 -1.13 -11.00 12.33
C GLY A 152 -1.72 -9.59 12.46
N PRO A 153 -2.94 -9.46 13.04
CA PRO A 153 -3.60 -8.16 13.21
C PRO A 153 -2.73 -7.09 13.91
N ASN A 154 -1.91 -7.49 14.87
CA ASN A 154 -1.01 -6.59 15.61
C ASN A 154 0.10 -5.99 14.72
N TYR A 155 0.50 -6.65 13.63
CA TYR A 155 1.43 -6.08 12.66
C TYR A 155 0.83 -4.87 11.94
N TYR A 156 -0.43 -4.97 11.50
CA TYR A 156 -1.10 -3.84 10.82
C TYR A 156 -1.44 -2.71 11.79
N LEU A 157 -1.81 -3.02 13.04
CA LEU A 157 -1.96 -2.02 14.10
C LEU A 157 -0.63 -1.31 14.37
N SER A 158 0.46 -2.07 14.54
CA SER A 158 1.81 -1.53 14.68
C SER A 158 2.18 -0.63 13.51
N LYS A 159 1.89 -1.07 12.29
CA LYS A 159 2.15 -0.29 11.09
C LYS A 159 1.37 1.02 11.09
N GLY A 160 0.07 0.99 11.36
CA GLY A 160 -0.73 2.22 11.43
C GLY A 160 -0.27 3.19 12.53
N LEU A 161 0.29 2.68 13.63
CA LEU A 161 0.94 3.51 14.65
C LEU A 161 2.20 4.18 14.09
N GLN A 162 3.10 3.42 13.46
CA GLN A 162 4.36 4.00 12.96
C GLN A 162 4.18 4.91 11.76
N GLU A 163 3.18 4.67 10.93
CA GLU A 163 2.95 5.44 9.71
C GLU A 163 2.20 6.75 9.96
N SER A 164 1.24 6.77 10.88
CA SER A 164 0.36 7.95 11.04
C SER A 164 -0.24 8.12 12.44
N SER A 165 0.29 7.42 13.45
CA SER A 165 -0.31 7.37 14.80
C SER A 165 -1.80 6.98 14.77
N LEU A 166 -2.15 6.05 13.88
CA LEU A 166 -3.52 5.62 13.54
C LEU A 166 -4.37 6.75 12.93
N GLY A 167 -3.76 7.48 12.01
CA GLY A 167 -4.32 8.63 11.30
C GLY A 167 -4.43 9.91 12.13
N ASN A 168 -3.88 9.95 13.34
CA ASN A 168 -3.89 11.16 14.15
C ASN A 168 -2.97 12.26 13.60
N ASP A 169 -1.93 11.86 12.88
CA ASP A 169 -0.95 12.77 12.28
C ASP A 169 -1.39 13.24 10.88
N LEU A 170 -2.52 12.72 10.37
CA LEU A 170 -3.03 13.07 9.04
C LEU A 170 -3.93 14.32 9.07
N PRO A 171 -3.94 15.10 7.97
CA PRO A 171 -4.83 16.24 7.81
C PRO A 171 -6.30 15.85 8.02
N LYS A 172 -7.05 16.70 8.73
CA LYS A 172 -8.50 16.55 8.91
C LYS A 172 -9.22 17.50 7.97
N ASN A 173 -9.51 17.02 6.77
CA ASN A 173 -10.21 17.79 5.75
C ASN A 173 -11.63 17.24 5.52
N GLY A 174 -12.44 17.97 4.75
CA GLY A 174 -13.71 17.44 4.27
C GLY A 174 -13.50 16.35 3.21
N MET A 175 -14.48 15.47 3.02
CA MET A 175 -14.47 14.49 1.92
C MET A 175 -14.32 15.21 0.57
N GLY A 176 -13.41 14.71 -0.28
CA GLY A 176 -13.03 15.31 -1.56
C GLY A 176 -12.17 16.58 -1.43
N VAL A 177 -11.71 16.91 -0.22
CA VAL A 177 -10.83 18.06 0.04
C VAL A 177 -9.49 17.55 0.55
N GLY A 178 -8.45 17.67 -0.26
CA GLY A 178 -7.11 17.22 0.08
C GLY A 178 -6.91 15.72 -0.09
N ASP A 179 -5.68 15.36 -0.42
CA ASP A 179 -5.25 13.97 -0.66
C ASP A 179 -4.18 13.60 0.38
N ASP A 180 -4.26 12.36 0.87
CA ASP A 180 -3.28 11.78 1.77
C ASP A 180 -3.14 10.27 1.52
N ASP A 181 -1.99 9.72 1.89
CA ASP A 181 -1.64 8.30 1.65
C ASP A 181 -2.35 7.32 2.60
N GLY A 182 -3.33 7.80 3.39
CA GLY A 182 -4.11 7.02 4.32
C GLY A 182 -3.35 6.60 5.57
N VAL A 183 -4.04 5.84 6.43
CA VAL A 183 -3.52 5.44 7.75
C VAL A 183 -2.23 4.62 7.65
N LEU A 184 -2.08 3.82 6.60
CA LEU A 184 -0.90 2.97 6.40
C LEU A 184 0.14 3.60 5.45
N GLN A 185 -0.06 4.86 5.02
CA GLN A 185 0.85 5.61 4.14
C GLN A 185 1.23 4.81 2.89
N ILE A 186 0.23 4.40 2.12
CA ILE A 186 0.46 3.78 0.79
C ILE A 186 0.44 4.92 -0.22
N GLU A 187 1.61 5.26 -0.77
CA GLU A 187 1.77 6.45 -1.61
C GLU A 187 0.83 6.49 -2.83
N TYR A 188 0.10 7.60 -2.99
CA TYR A 188 -0.64 7.95 -4.20
C TYR A 188 -0.81 9.49 -4.37
N PRO A 189 -0.65 10.06 -5.59
CA PRO A 189 0.01 9.46 -6.74
C PRO A 189 1.50 9.23 -6.41
N GLY A 190 1.92 7.97 -6.43
CA GLY A 190 3.22 7.51 -5.94
C GLY A 190 3.44 6.02 -6.24
N SER A 191 4.55 5.47 -5.74
CA SER A 191 5.00 4.12 -6.13
C SER A 191 4.13 3.00 -5.55
N GLY A 192 3.63 3.14 -4.33
CA GLY A 192 2.93 2.08 -3.60
C GLY A 192 1.69 1.54 -4.30
N PHE A 193 0.71 2.40 -4.61
CA PHE A 193 -0.52 1.96 -5.28
C PHE A 193 -0.28 1.66 -6.77
N ALA A 194 0.62 2.40 -7.43
CA ALA A 194 0.95 2.16 -8.83
C ALA A 194 1.64 0.80 -9.04
N GLU A 195 2.50 0.37 -8.13
CA GLU A 195 3.07 -0.99 -8.11
C GLU A 195 1.97 -2.05 -7.99
N LEU A 196 0.93 -1.81 -7.18
CA LEU A 196 -0.22 -2.73 -7.12
C LEU A 196 -0.98 -2.80 -8.45
N GLN A 197 -1.02 -1.70 -9.19
CA GLN A 197 -1.59 -1.61 -10.53
C GLN A 197 -0.70 -2.19 -11.64
N GLY A 198 0.50 -2.71 -11.33
CA GLY A 198 1.36 -3.32 -12.33
C GLY A 198 2.48 -2.41 -12.86
N ALA A 199 2.65 -1.19 -12.34
CA ALA A 199 3.78 -0.35 -12.71
C ALA A 199 5.09 -1.01 -12.27
N GLY A 200 6.07 -1.13 -13.18
CA GLY A 200 7.38 -1.71 -12.84
C GLY A 200 7.40 -3.25 -12.73
N PHE A 201 6.60 -3.94 -13.54
CA PHE A 201 6.70 -5.40 -13.78
C PHE A 201 6.23 -6.31 -12.64
N GLY A 202 5.44 -5.84 -11.69
CA GLY A 202 4.82 -6.67 -10.65
C GLY A 202 3.53 -6.02 -10.15
N GLY A 203 2.63 -6.78 -9.53
CA GLY A 203 1.41 -6.25 -8.95
C GLY A 203 0.22 -7.21 -9.01
N PHE A 204 -0.96 -6.70 -8.66
CA PHE A 204 -2.25 -7.40 -8.80
C PHE A 204 -3.18 -6.55 -9.69
N PRO A 205 -2.79 -6.28 -10.95
CA PRO A 205 -3.46 -5.27 -11.78
C PRO A 205 -4.94 -5.57 -12.01
N ALA A 206 -5.35 -6.84 -12.11
CA ALA A 206 -6.75 -7.20 -12.31
C ALA A 206 -7.68 -6.68 -11.19
N ILE A 207 -7.16 -6.54 -9.97
CA ILE A 207 -7.92 -6.00 -8.83
C ILE A 207 -7.77 -4.48 -8.75
N PHE A 208 -6.55 -3.96 -8.93
CA PHE A 208 -6.23 -2.55 -8.65
C PHE A 208 -6.38 -1.58 -9.82
N ALA A 209 -6.31 -2.06 -11.07
CA ALA A 209 -6.43 -1.20 -12.25
C ALA A 209 -7.72 -0.34 -12.28
N PRO A 210 -8.92 -0.86 -11.93
CA PRO A 210 -10.14 -0.07 -11.96
C PRO A 210 -10.40 0.72 -10.66
N MET A 211 -9.56 0.60 -9.63
CA MET A 211 -9.78 1.23 -8.33
C MET A 211 -9.35 2.70 -8.35
N ASN A 212 -10.13 3.56 -7.69
CA ASN A 212 -9.69 4.92 -7.36
C ASN A 212 -8.95 4.90 -6.01
N PRO A 213 -7.61 5.03 -5.98
CA PRO A 213 -6.84 5.04 -4.73
C PRO A 213 -7.23 6.16 -3.78
N GLU A 214 -7.66 7.33 -4.26
CA GLU A 214 -8.14 8.39 -3.39
C GLU A 214 -9.39 7.95 -2.60
N ALA A 215 -10.29 7.19 -3.23
CA ALA A 215 -11.48 6.64 -2.57
C ALA A 215 -11.13 5.49 -1.61
N VAL A 216 -10.03 4.77 -1.84
CA VAL A 216 -9.63 3.56 -1.11
C VAL A 216 -8.68 3.87 0.05
N LEU A 217 -7.79 4.85 -0.09
CA LEU A 217 -6.69 5.11 0.82
C LEU A 217 -6.89 6.37 1.65
N SER A 218 -7.26 7.49 1.02
CA SER A 218 -7.26 8.80 1.68
C SER A 218 -8.11 8.80 2.94
N SER A 219 -7.52 9.28 4.03
CA SER A 219 -8.13 9.23 5.36
C SER A 219 -9.38 10.10 5.50
N ASN A 220 -9.62 11.00 4.54
CA ASN A 220 -10.77 11.91 4.54
C ASN A 220 -11.95 11.39 3.68
N ASN A 221 -11.75 10.29 2.96
CA ASN A 221 -12.63 9.87 1.86
C ASN A 221 -13.41 8.58 2.11
N GLY A 222 -13.63 8.24 3.39
CA GLY A 222 -14.53 7.16 3.79
C GLY A 222 -14.55 6.88 5.28
N PRO A 223 -15.24 5.82 5.73
CA PRO A 223 -15.44 5.52 7.14
C PRO A 223 -14.12 5.16 7.82
N ALA A 224 -14.00 5.52 9.10
CA ALA A 224 -12.87 5.11 9.94
C ALA A 224 -11.51 5.39 9.29
N ARG A 225 -11.38 6.55 8.65
CA ARG A 225 -10.16 6.96 7.93
C ARG A 225 -9.76 5.99 6.83
N ASN A 226 -10.73 5.38 6.15
CA ASN A 226 -10.53 4.38 5.11
C ASN A 226 -9.70 3.16 5.54
N ILE A 227 -9.69 2.83 6.84
CA ILE A 227 -8.78 1.80 7.37
C ILE A 227 -8.92 0.43 6.68
N LEU A 228 -10.13 0.02 6.31
CA LEU A 228 -10.34 -1.26 5.63
C LEU A 228 -9.69 -1.25 4.24
N GLY A 229 -9.83 -0.15 3.49
CA GLY A 229 -9.16 0.02 2.21
C GLY A 229 -7.64 0.07 2.37
N SER A 230 -7.11 0.90 3.28
CA SER A 230 -5.67 0.97 3.53
C SER A 230 -5.09 -0.38 3.95
N ALA A 231 -5.74 -1.10 4.87
CA ALA A 231 -5.26 -2.39 5.38
C ALA A 231 -5.29 -3.49 4.31
N ALA A 232 -6.37 -3.55 3.52
CA ALA A 232 -6.46 -4.49 2.39
C ALA A 232 -5.41 -4.18 1.33
N ALA A 233 -5.23 -2.92 0.92
CA ALA A 233 -4.17 -2.51 -0.01
C ALA A 233 -2.77 -2.87 0.53
N SER A 234 -2.51 -2.64 1.81
CA SER A 234 -1.25 -3.04 2.44
C SER A 234 -1.02 -4.55 2.40
N ALA A 235 -2.07 -5.36 2.48
CA ALA A 235 -1.95 -6.82 2.41
C ALA A 235 -1.50 -7.28 1.01
N TYR A 236 -2.07 -6.68 -0.04
CA TYR A 236 -1.62 -6.87 -1.42
C TYR A 236 -0.21 -6.34 -1.66
N TYR A 237 0.16 -5.23 -1.04
CA TYR A 237 1.51 -4.68 -1.18
C TYR A 237 2.56 -5.62 -0.61
N ASN A 238 2.33 -6.16 0.59
CA ASN A 238 3.21 -7.17 1.19
C ASN A 238 3.35 -8.41 0.28
N ALA A 239 2.24 -8.86 -0.32
CA ALA A 239 2.25 -9.96 -1.26
C ALA A 239 3.00 -9.63 -2.56
N SER A 240 2.85 -8.39 -3.08
CA SER A 240 3.57 -7.90 -4.26
C SER A 240 5.08 -7.86 -4.01
N ALA A 241 5.52 -7.26 -2.89
CA ALA A 241 6.91 -7.23 -2.48
C ALA A 241 7.49 -8.65 -2.31
N THR A 242 6.71 -9.58 -1.76
CA THR A 242 7.11 -11.00 -1.71
C THR A 242 7.21 -11.61 -3.11
N GLY A 243 6.22 -11.38 -3.97
CA GLY A 243 6.15 -11.82 -5.36
C GLY A 243 7.37 -11.43 -6.18
N ILE A 244 7.79 -10.17 -6.06
CA ILE A 244 8.96 -9.59 -6.72
C ILE A 244 10.26 -10.29 -6.31
N ASN A 245 10.33 -10.88 -5.11
CA ASN A 245 11.55 -11.48 -4.54
C ASN A 245 11.46 -13.00 -4.35
N THR A 246 10.45 -13.65 -4.94
CA THR A 246 10.24 -15.11 -4.79
C THR A 246 10.34 -15.89 -6.11
N GLY A 247 10.69 -15.20 -7.19
CA GLY A 247 10.76 -15.76 -8.53
C GLY A 247 9.38 -16.04 -9.15
N SER A 248 8.34 -15.33 -8.70
CA SER A 248 6.97 -15.47 -9.25
C SER A 248 6.78 -14.77 -10.58
N LEU A 249 7.67 -13.83 -10.91
CA LEU A 249 7.66 -13.14 -12.18
C LEU A 249 8.05 -14.11 -13.30
N SER A 250 7.35 -14.05 -14.43
CA SER A 250 7.48 -15.05 -15.51
C SER A 250 8.91 -15.18 -16.03
N TRP A 251 9.67 -14.08 -16.14
CA TRP A 251 11.08 -14.11 -16.55
C TRP A 251 12.03 -14.66 -15.47
N SER A 252 11.58 -14.76 -14.22
CA SER A 252 12.36 -15.34 -13.12
C SER A 252 12.14 -16.86 -12.98
N GLN A 253 11.19 -17.44 -13.73
CA GLN A 253 10.84 -18.88 -13.68
C GLN A 253 11.79 -19.77 -14.51
N THR A 254 13.01 -19.31 -14.81
CA THR A 254 14.08 -20.14 -15.38
C THR A 254 14.89 -20.80 -14.27
N ALA A 255 15.68 -21.84 -14.59
CA ALA A 255 16.56 -22.48 -13.61
C ALA A 255 17.55 -21.49 -13.00
N GLU A 256 18.11 -20.59 -13.83
CA GLU A 256 19.04 -19.54 -13.43
C GLU A 256 18.33 -18.49 -12.58
N GLY A 257 17.15 -18.03 -12.99
CA GLY A 257 16.37 -17.03 -12.26
C GLY A 257 15.96 -17.52 -10.88
N LEU A 258 15.51 -18.77 -10.77
CA LEU A 258 15.15 -19.39 -9.49
C LEU A 258 16.36 -19.68 -8.59
N ALA A 259 17.57 -19.78 -9.15
CA ALA A 259 18.80 -19.97 -8.37
C ALA A 259 19.36 -18.66 -7.79
N GLN A 260 18.96 -17.50 -8.30
CA GLN A 260 19.42 -16.20 -7.79
C GLN A 260 18.92 -15.97 -6.35
N SER A 261 19.80 -15.53 -5.46
CA SER A 261 19.45 -15.17 -4.07
C SER A 261 18.30 -14.15 -4.02
N GLY A 262 18.32 -13.14 -4.90
CA GLY A 262 17.28 -12.11 -5.02
C GLY A 262 15.85 -12.62 -5.29
N ASN A 263 15.69 -13.87 -5.73
CA ASN A 263 14.40 -14.49 -6.06
C ASN A 263 14.00 -15.59 -5.06
N ARG A 264 14.67 -15.68 -3.91
CA ARG A 264 14.48 -16.76 -2.93
C ARG A 264 14.07 -16.26 -1.56
N ILE A 265 13.32 -15.15 -1.48
CA ILE A 265 12.88 -14.56 -0.20
C ILE A 265 12.05 -15.54 0.64
N HIS A 266 11.24 -16.38 0.00
CA HIS A 266 10.47 -17.43 0.69
C HIS A 266 11.37 -18.42 1.40
N GLN A 267 12.49 -18.82 0.78
CA GLN A 267 13.48 -19.71 1.40
C GLN A 267 14.23 -18.99 2.51
N PHE A 268 14.59 -17.73 2.30
CA PHE A 268 15.22 -16.89 3.32
C PHE A 268 14.36 -16.81 4.57
N ILE A 269 13.11 -16.40 4.41
CA ILE A 269 12.15 -16.23 5.52
C ILE A 269 11.87 -17.58 6.18
N GLN A 270 11.68 -18.65 5.41
CA GLN A 270 11.39 -19.96 5.99
C GLN A 270 12.60 -20.55 6.73
N GLY A 271 13.83 -20.28 6.29
CA GLY A 271 15.05 -20.77 6.92
C GLY A 271 15.61 -19.88 8.05
N ALA A 272 15.17 -18.63 8.12
CA ALA A 272 15.73 -17.60 8.99
C ALA A 272 15.75 -18.01 10.48
N LYS A 273 16.85 -17.70 11.17
CA LYS A 273 17.00 -17.92 12.64
C LYS A 273 16.53 -16.74 13.48
N ASP A 274 16.48 -15.55 12.90
CA ASP A 274 15.81 -14.41 13.52
C ASP A 274 14.29 -14.65 13.52
N PRO A 275 13.62 -14.63 14.70
CA PRO A 275 12.20 -14.94 14.78
C PRO A 275 11.30 -13.91 14.12
N ASP A 276 11.80 -12.70 13.87
CA ASP A 276 11.03 -11.58 13.33
C ASP A 276 11.38 -11.31 11.85
N ALA A 277 12.14 -12.22 11.20
CA ALA A 277 12.66 -12.04 9.85
C ALA A 277 11.59 -11.69 8.81
N LEU A 278 10.38 -12.27 8.89
CA LEU A 278 9.29 -11.93 7.98
C LEU A 278 8.87 -10.47 8.13
N SER A 279 8.60 -10.03 9.36
CA SER A 279 8.20 -8.65 9.63
C SER A 279 9.33 -7.65 9.33
N ILE A 280 10.59 -7.99 9.62
CA ILE A 280 11.77 -7.17 9.32
C ILE A 280 11.90 -6.96 7.80
N MET A 281 11.89 -8.06 7.03
CA MET A 281 12.08 -8.02 5.58
C MET A 281 10.97 -7.24 4.88
N LEU A 282 9.72 -7.45 5.28
CA LEU A 282 8.59 -6.71 4.71
C LEU A 282 8.59 -5.25 5.13
N SER A 283 8.93 -4.93 6.39
CA SER A 283 9.04 -3.53 6.84
C SER A 283 10.14 -2.80 6.09
N PHE A 284 11.25 -3.48 5.81
CA PHE A 284 12.36 -2.94 5.04
C PHE A 284 11.94 -2.64 3.60
N MET A 285 11.30 -3.60 2.93
CA MET A 285 10.79 -3.42 1.57
C MET A 285 9.65 -2.42 1.49
N TYR A 286 8.84 -2.31 2.55
CA TYR A 286 7.80 -1.28 2.62
C TYR A 286 8.39 0.12 2.62
N ASN A 287 9.45 0.34 3.40
CA ASN A 287 10.08 1.64 3.50
C ASN A 287 11.03 1.97 2.33
N ARG A 288 11.73 0.97 1.77
CA ARG A 288 12.78 1.17 0.76
C ARG A 288 12.39 0.71 -0.65
N GLY A 289 11.15 0.26 -0.81
CA GLY A 289 10.66 -0.33 -2.05
C GLY A 289 10.91 -1.84 -2.13
N PRO A 290 10.14 -2.55 -2.97
CA PRO A 290 10.10 -4.01 -2.98
C PRO A 290 11.42 -4.63 -3.46
N TYR A 291 12.24 -3.93 -4.24
CA TYR A 291 13.50 -4.46 -4.75
C TYR A 291 14.66 -4.36 -3.75
N ALA A 292 14.55 -3.55 -2.69
CA ALA A 292 15.67 -3.23 -1.80
C ALA A 292 16.29 -4.46 -1.11
N ALA A 293 15.52 -5.53 -0.89
CA ALA A 293 16.02 -6.78 -0.33
C ALA A 293 17.13 -7.41 -1.20
N LYS A 294 17.07 -7.21 -2.53
CA LYS A 294 18.06 -7.72 -3.50
C LYS A 294 19.41 -7.01 -3.39
N ASP A 295 19.50 -5.84 -2.78
CA ASP A 295 20.77 -5.09 -2.67
C ASP A 295 21.47 -5.28 -1.32
N GLN A 296 20.77 -5.85 -0.33
CA GLN A 296 21.28 -6.03 1.03
C GLN A 296 21.23 -7.50 1.47
N PRO A 297 20.19 -8.00 2.17
CA PRO A 297 20.22 -9.35 2.74
C PRO A 297 20.22 -10.46 1.67
N MET A 298 19.88 -10.15 0.40
CA MET A 298 19.78 -11.13 -0.68
C MET A 298 20.70 -10.85 -1.87
N LYS A 299 21.70 -9.95 -1.72
CA LYS A 299 22.56 -9.50 -2.84
C LYS A 299 23.41 -10.58 -3.50
N ASP A 300 23.83 -11.56 -2.73
CA ASP A 300 24.58 -12.72 -3.19
C ASP A 300 24.33 -13.91 -2.26
N ASN A 301 24.75 -15.11 -2.68
CA ASN A 301 24.51 -16.34 -1.92
C ASN A 301 25.22 -16.32 -0.55
N ALA A 302 26.42 -15.75 -0.46
CA ALA A 302 27.18 -15.73 0.80
C ALA A 302 26.49 -14.86 1.86
N THR A 303 25.99 -13.69 1.44
CA THR A 303 25.21 -12.78 2.28
C THR A 303 23.87 -13.40 2.64
N PHE A 304 23.15 -13.96 1.66
CA PHE A 304 21.89 -14.68 1.90
C PHE A 304 22.04 -15.76 2.97
N ASP A 305 23.04 -16.64 2.84
CA ASP A 305 23.26 -17.76 3.76
C ASP A 305 23.65 -17.26 5.15
N ARG A 306 24.50 -16.22 5.25
CA ARG A 306 24.85 -15.61 6.53
C ARG A 306 23.61 -15.02 7.21
N CYS A 307 22.85 -14.21 6.48
CA CYS A 307 21.71 -13.46 7.02
C CYS A 307 20.56 -14.38 7.41
N MET A 308 20.36 -15.49 6.70
CA MET A 308 19.41 -16.52 7.10
C MET A 308 19.82 -17.20 8.43
N ASN A 309 21.11 -17.25 8.76
CA ASN A 309 21.60 -17.99 9.94
C ASN A 309 21.85 -17.15 11.20
N VAL A 310 21.74 -15.82 11.14
CA VAL A 310 21.85 -14.95 12.31
C VAL A 310 20.54 -14.86 13.09
N THR A 311 20.63 -14.67 14.40
CA THR A 311 19.46 -14.53 15.30
C THR A 311 19.11 -13.06 15.60
N ASP A 312 19.89 -12.12 15.09
CA ASP A 312 19.71 -10.67 15.25
C ASP A 312 20.03 -10.00 13.91
N LEU A 313 19.10 -10.16 12.97
CA LEU A 313 19.29 -9.88 11.56
C LEU A 313 19.63 -8.40 11.30
N VAL A 314 18.92 -7.49 11.98
CA VAL A 314 19.06 -6.04 11.78
C VAL A 314 20.35 -5.44 12.36
N ASN A 315 21.05 -6.17 13.23
CA ASN A 315 22.35 -5.75 13.78
C ASN A 315 23.54 -6.47 13.14
N ASP A 316 23.32 -7.39 12.21
CA ASP A 316 24.40 -7.91 11.38
C ASP A 316 24.66 -6.97 10.20
N TRP A 317 25.79 -6.26 10.25
CA TRP A 317 26.14 -5.23 9.26
C TRP A 317 26.49 -5.78 7.87
N THR A 318 26.60 -7.10 7.71
CA THR A 318 26.65 -7.72 6.38
C THR A 318 25.26 -7.85 5.75
N CYS A 319 24.22 -7.91 6.58
CA CYS A 319 22.82 -8.10 6.20
C CYS A 319 22.10 -6.79 5.94
N PHE A 320 22.32 -5.81 6.82
CA PHE A 320 21.75 -4.48 6.71
C PHE A 320 22.82 -3.41 6.85
N THR A 321 22.78 -2.41 5.98
CA THR A 321 23.72 -1.28 6.07
C THR A 321 23.49 -0.54 7.39
N LYS A 322 24.59 -0.22 8.08
CA LYS A 322 24.54 0.54 9.32
C LYS A 322 24.17 1.99 9.04
N GLN A 323 22.90 2.34 9.25
CA GLN A 323 22.35 3.69 9.11
C GLN A 323 21.59 4.09 10.39
N ASN A 324 21.40 5.39 10.63
CA ASN A 324 20.51 5.89 11.68
C ASN A 324 19.46 6.82 11.07
N ASP A 325 18.61 6.22 10.24
CA ASP A 325 17.52 6.90 9.56
C ASP A 325 16.18 6.25 9.90
N PHE A 326 15.12 6.84 9.35
CA PHE A 326 13.76 6.37 9.55
C PHE A 326 13.61 4.88 9.19
N GLY A 327 14.13 4.43 8.06
CA GLY A 327 14.03 3.02 7.64
C GLY A 327 14.70 2.05 8.62
N THR A 328 15.86 2.42 9.16
CA THR A 328 16.59 1.58 10.11
C THR A 328 15.87 1.46 11.46
N ARG A 329 15.14 2.50 11.86
CA ARG A 329 14.26 2.49 13.02
C ARG A 329 13.01 1.65 12.73
N TYR A 330 12.41 1.85 11.57
CA TYR A 330 11.17 1.22 11.13
C TYR A 330 11.23 -0.31 11.19
N VAL A 331 12.31 -0.92 10.68
CA VAL A 331 12.51 -2.39 10.72
C VAL A 331 12.66 -2.97 12.13
N ARG A 332 13.00 -2.15 13.14
CA ARG A 332 13.06 -2.55 14.56
C ARG A 332 11.74 -2.28 15.27
N GLN A 333 11.11 -1.16 14.93
CA GLN A 333 9.92 -0.63 15.57
C GLN A 333 8.67 -1.46 15.29
N ILE A 334 8.47 -1.90 14.05
CA ILE A 334 7.29 -2.70 13.66
C ILE A 334 7.20 -4.04 14.43
N PRO A 335 8.22 -4.92 14.41
CA PRO A 335 8.18 -6.15 15.21
C PRO A 335 8.08 -5.88 16.71
N ASN A 336 8.74 -4.83 17.21
CA ASN A 336 8.72 -4.49 18.63
C ASN A 336 7.31 -4.11 19.12
N VAL A 337 6.61 -3.23 18.41
CA VAL A 337 5.25 -2.82 18.79
C VAL A 337 4.26 -3.96 18.59
N ALA A 338 4.37 -4.72 17.50
CA ALA A 338 3.55 -5.92 17.29
C ALA A 338 3.69 -6.93 18.45
N LYS A 339 4.91 -7.10 18.98
CA LYS A 339 5.18 -7.95 20.16
C LYS A 339 4.59 -7.39 21.45
N GLN A 340 4.70 -6.08 21.69
CA GLN A 340 4.05 -5.43 22.84
C GLN A 340 2.52 -5.68 22.83
N LEU A 341 1.87 -5.49 21.67
CA LEU A 341 0.44 -5.75 21.46
C LEU A 341 0.09 -7.24 21.60
N GLY A 342 0.94 -8.12 21.05
CA GLY A 342 0.83 -9.57 21.19
C GLY A 342 0.93 -10.03 22.65
N ASN A 343 1.68 -9.31 23.49
CA ASN A 343 1.81 -9.57 24.92
C ASN A 343 0.76 -8.84 25.78
N ALA A 344 -0.13 -8.06 25.18
CA ALA A 344 -1.17 -7.34 25.92
C ALA A 344 -2.01 -8.32 26.77
N PRO A 345 -2.25 -8.02 28.06
CA PRO A 345 -3.00 -8.90 28.95
C PRO A 345 -4.48 -8.99 28.55
N THR A 346 -4.99 -7.95 27.86
CA THR A 346 -6.32 -7.95 27.28
C THR A 346 -6.20 -8.06 25.76
N LYS A 347 -7.08 -8.88 25.17
CA LYS A 347 -7.32 -8.93 23.72
C LYS A 347 -8.64 -8.28 23.40
N TYR A 348 -8.70 -7.59 22.27
CA TYR A 348 -9.93 -7.00 21.78
C TYR A 348 -10.98 -8.09 21.57
N GLU A 349 -12.18 -7.85 22.10
CA GLU A 349 -13.35 -8.69 21.87
C GLU A 349 -14.60 -7.82 21.78
N GLU A 350 -15.44 -8.11 20.79
CA GLU A 350 -16.75 -7.51 20.60
C GLU A 350 -17.69 -8.48 19.89
N ARG A 351 -18.99 -8.28 20.13
CA ARG A 351 -20.08 -8.97 19.45
C ARG A 351 -20.44 -8.26 18.15
N PHE A 352 -20.34 -8.97 17.04
CA PHE A 352 -20.73 -8.48 15.72
C PHE A 352 -22.09 -9.03 15.33
N SER A 353 -23.02 -8.15 14.99
CA SER A 353 -24.30 -8.48 14.38
C SER A 353 -24.12 -8.78 12.89
N TRP A 354 -25.15 -9.34 12.25
CA TRP A 354 -25.15 -9.49 10.79
C TRP A 354 -25.06 -8.15 10.06
N SER A 355 -25.60 -7.06 10.65
CA SER A 355 -25.46 -5.71 10.10
C SER A 355 -24.01 -5.26 10.06
N ASP A 356 -23.23 -5.55 11.11
CA ASP A 356 -21.80 -5.23 11.15
C ASP A 356 -21.03 -6.02 10.06
N ILE A 357 -21.35 -7.31 9.89
CA ILE A 357 -20.74 -8.15 8.84
C ILE A 357 -21.14 -7.65 7.43
N SER A 358 -22.41 -7.31 7.24
CA SER A 358 -22.92 -6.80 5.95
C SER A 358 -22.27 -5.47 5.57
N ALA A 359 -22.05 -4.59 6.54
CA ALA A 359 -21.33 -3.32 6.39
C ALA A 359 -19.88 -3.54 5.93
N TYR A 360 -19.18 -4.48 6.55
CA TYR A 360 -17.82 -4.86 6.14
C TYR A 360 -17.78 -5.40 4.70
N LEU A 361 -18.73 -6.27 4.32
CA LEU A 361 -18.82 -6.80 2.95
C LEU A 361 -19.18 -5.70 1.93
N GLU A 362 -20.07 -4.78 2.29
CA GLU A 362 -20.41 -3.60 1.47
C GLU A 362 -19.19 -2.72 1.21
N LEU A 363 -18.36 -2.44 2.20
CA LEU A 363 -17.15 -1.65 1.99
C LEU A 363 -16.14 -2.35 1.08
N LEU A 364 -15.90 -3.65 1.27
CA LEU A 364 -15.03 -4.41 0.37
C LEU A 364 -15.50 -4.36 -1.09
N GLU A 365 -16.82 -4.39 -1.31
CA GLU A 365 -17.44 -4.20 -2.64
C GLU A 365 -17.25 -2.77 -3.15
N ASN A 366 -17.55 -1.77 -2.32
CA ASN A 366 -17.51 -0.36 -2.71
C ASN A 366 -16.09 0.10 -3.06
N TYR A 367 -15.07 -0.37 -2.35
CA TYR A 367 -13.66 -0.15 -2.68
C TYR A 367 -13.22 -0.87 -3.96
N GLY A 368 -13.94 -1.92 -4.38
CA GLY A 368 -13.65 -2.67 -5.60
C GLY A 368 -12.81 -3.94 -5.40
N TYR A 369 -12.54 -4.37 -4.15
CA TYR A 369 -11.78 -5.60 -3.90
C TYR A 369 -12.52 -6.86 -4.37
N TYR A 370 -13.85 -6.77 -4.43
CA TYR A 370 -14.72 -7.82 -4.95
C TYR A 370 -15.78 -7.17 -5.83
N SER A 371 -16.04 -7.75 -7.00
CA SER A 371 -17.13 -7.31 -7.86
C SER A 371 -18.49 -7.62 -7.24
N THR A 372 -19.54 -6.97 -7.75
CA THR A 372 -20.93 -7.29 -7.37
C THR A 372 -21.28 -8.76 -7.62
N GLU A 373 -20.76 -9.37 -8.69
CA GLU A 373 -20.95 -10.79 -8.94
C GLU A 373 -20.27 -11.66 -7.88
N ALA A 374 -19.02 -11.35 -7.51
CA ALA A 374 -18.32 -12.03 -6.43
C ALA A 374 -19.08 -11.91 -5.10
N MET A 375 -19.56 -10.70 -4.79
CA MET A 375 -20.32 -10.43 -3.57
C MET A 375 -21.69 -11.12 -3.54
N SER A 376 -22.33 -11.34 -4.69
CA SER A 376 -23.56 -12.14 -4.79
C SER A 376 -23.37 -13.60 -4.33
N LYS A 377 -22.14 -14.12 -4.44
CA LYS A 377 -21.75 -15.46 -3.96
C LYS A 377 -21.26 -15.41 -2.50
N ILE A 378 -20.44 -14.41 -2.14
CA ILE A 378 -19.85 -14.27 -0.80
C ILE A 378 -20.91 -14.01 0.27
N ARG A 379 -21.84 -13.09 0.04
CA ARG A 379 -22.85 -12.68 1.05
C ARG A 379 -23.70 -13.85 1.58
N PRO A 380 -24.35 -14.68 0.76
CA PRO A 380 -25.14 -15.81 1.27
C PRO A 380 -24.29 -16.85 2.00
N ASN A 381 -23.06 -17.13 1.52
CA ASN A 381 -22.15 -18.04 2.21
C ASN A 381 -21.72 -17.49 3.58
N ALA A 382 -21.40 -16.20 3.65
CA ALA A 382 -21.03 -15.54 4.90
C ALA A 382 -22.21 -15.52 5.87
N GLN A 383 -23.44 -15.36 5.37
CA GLN A 383 -24.65 -15.42 6.19
C GLN A 383 -24.88 -16.81 6.78
N ASN A 384 -24.62 -17.87 6.01
CA ASN A 384 -24.71 -19.25 6.52
C ASN A 384 -23.71 -19.50 7.64
N VAL A 385 -22.45 -19.07 7.47
CA VAL A 385 -21.42 -19.19 8.51
C VAL A 385 -21.76 -18.33 9.73
N PHE A 386 -22.24 -17.11 9.53
CA PHE A 386 -22.71 -16.25 10.61
C PHE A 386 -23.83 -16.94 11.41
N ASN A 387 -24.88 -17.41 10.73
CA ASN A 387 -26.03 -18.06 11.39
C ASN A 387 -25.62 -19.32 12.15
N ALA A 388 -24.65 -20.08 11.64
CA ALA A 388 -24.15 -21.28 12.30
C ALA A 388 -23.34 -20.96 13.59
N ALA A 389 -22.59 -19.86 13.60
CA ALA A 389 -21.79 -19.43 14.74
C ALA A 389 -22.56 -18.54 15.74
N ALA A 390 -23.63 -17.88 15.28
CA ALA A 390 -24.27 -16.82 16.02
C ALA A 390 -24.90 -17.30 17.33
N LYS A 391 -24.65 -16.53 18.39
CA LYS A 391 -25.31 -16.66 19.70
C LYS A 391 -26.00 -15.34 19.99
N ASN A 392 -27.30 -15.39 20.23
CA ASN A 392 -28.15 -14.21 20.44
C ASN A 392 -27.99 -13.16 19.31
N GLY A 393 -28.01 -13.62 18.06
CA GLY A 393 -27.96 -12.74 16.89
C GLY A 393 -26.61 -12.05 16.64
N THR A 394 -25.54 -12.49 17.29
CA THR A 394 -24.18 -11.95 17.11
C THR A 394 -23.13 -13.05 17.05
N ILE A 395 -21.93 -12.76 16.55
CA ILE A 395 -20.72 -13.62 16.60
C ILE A 395 -19.58 -12.92 17.33
N SER A 396 -18.57 -13.67 17.79
CA SER A 396 -17.38 -13.11 18.46
C SER A 396 -16.38 -12.63 17.41
N TYR A 397 -15.82 -11.44 17.59
CA TYR A 397 -14.65 -11.04 16.81
C TYR A 397 -13.53 -12.07 16.97
N ARG A 398 -13.17 -12.36 18.22
CA ARG A 398 -12.00 -13.14 18.54
C ARG A 398 -12.12 -14.59 18.12
N GLU A 399 -13.30 -15.19 18.29
CA GLU A 399 -13.46 -16.64 18.10
C GLU A 399 -14.12 -17.03 16.78
N ASP A 400 -14.89 -16.12 16.15
CA ASP A 400 -15.76 -16.46 15.01
C ASP A 400 -15.48 -15.67 13.73
N PHE A 401 -15.03 -14.41 13.82
CA PHE A 401 -14.89 -13.54 12.64
C PHE A 401 -13.89 -14.09 11.61
N GLY A 402 -12.86 -14.83 12.04
CA GLY A 402 -11.93 -15.50 11.13
C GLY A 402 -12.62 -16.44 10.14
N ARG A 403 -13.75 -17.06 10.52
CA ARG A 403 -14.55 -17.91 9.62
C ARG A 403 -15.28 -17.10 8.55
N ILE A 404 -15.68 -15.87 8.85
CA ILE A 404 -16.26 -14.95 7.87
C ILE A 404 -15.18 -14.55 6.84
N VAL A 405 -13.96 -14.26 7.32
CA VAL A 405 -12.84 -13.91 6.42
C VAL A 405 -12.46 -15.09 5.54
N GLU A 406 -12.45 -16.33 6.05
CA GLU A 406 -12.28 -17.53 5.22
C GLU A 406 -13.28 -17.56 4.06
N VAL A 407 -14.57 -17.38 4.34
CA VAL A 407 -15.62 -17.41 3.30
C VAL A 407 -15.34 -16.36 2.23
N VAL A 408 -14.96 -15.14 2.64
CA VAL A 408 -14.60 -14.06 1.71
C VAL A 408 -13.44 -14.46 0.80
N LEU A 409 -12.42 -15.12 1.35
CA LEU A 409 -11.20 -15.48 0.62
C LEU A 409 -11.29 -16.82 -0.16
N THR A 410 -12.27 -17.67 0.15
CA THR A 410 -12.41 -19.01 -0.46
C THR A 410 -13.63 -19.14 -1.38
N THR A 411 -14.59 -18.21 -1.34
CA THR A 411 -15.78 -18.29 -2.21
C THR A 411 -15.47 -17.95 -3.67
N VAL A 412 -14.46 -17.12 -3.91
CA VAL A 412 -14.06 -16.70 -5.26
C VAL A 412 -12.58 -16.94 -5.50
N PRO A 413 -12.14 -17.06 -6.77
CA PRO A 413 -10.73 -17.25 -7.08
C PRO A 413 -9.87 -16.10 -6.57
N VAL A 414 -8.75 -16.45 -5.95
CA VAL A 414 -7.68 -15.51 -5.62
C VAL A 414 -7.00 -15.11 -6.93
N LYS A 415 -7.06 -13.81 -7.27
CA LYS A 415 -6.35 -13.27 -8.44
C LYS A 415 -4.86 -13.32 -8.19
N THR A 416 -4.11 -13.73 -9.21
CA THR A 416 -2.67 -13.99 -9.06
C THR A 416 -1.82 -12.78 -9.38
N PHE A 417 -0.71 -12.67 -8.68
CA PHE A 417 0.35 -11.69 -8.91
C PHE A 417 0.90 -11.75 -10.34
N ALA A 418 1.20 -10.58 -10.89
CA ALA A 418 1.72 -10.39 -12.25
C ALA A 418 0.82 -10.96 -13.36
N GLN A 419 -0.49 -11.03 -13.10
CA GLN A 419 -1.49 -11.26 -14.16
C GLN A 419 -1.37 -10.13 -15.19
N GLY A 420 -1.15 -10.44 -16.46
CA GLY A 420 -1.24 -9.42 -17.53
C GLY A 420 -2.66 -8.86 -17.61
N VAL A 421 -2.84 -7.67 -18.19
CA VAL A 421 -4.14 -6.96 -18.23
C VAL A 421 -5.22 -7.64 -19.09
N ASN A 422 -4.93 -8.81 -19.66
CA ASN A 422 -5.85 -9.57 -20.49
C ASN A 422 -6.34 -10.80 -19.70
N ASP A 423 -7.34 -10.58 -18.85
CA ASP A 423 -8.11 -11.62 -18.17
C ASP A 423 -9.32 -12.03 -19.05
N PRO A 424 -9.50 -13.31 -19.42
CA PRO A 424 -10.74 -13.80 -20.03
C PRO A 424 -11.96 -13.77 -19.10
N ASP A 425 -11.79 -13.58 -17.78
CA ASP A 425 -12.89 -13.42 -16.81
C ASP A 425 -13.44 -11.98 -16.73
N THR A 426 -13.06 -11.08 -17.65
CA THR A 426 -13.97 -10.00 -18.03
C THR A 426 -15.14 -10.56 -18.87
N GLU A 427 -15.87 -11.54 -18.34
CA GLU A 427 -17.20 -11.86 -18.82
C GLU A 427 -18.16 -10.76 -18.35
N THR A 428 -18.11 -9.67 -19.11
CA THR A 428 -19.27 -8.88 -19.54
C THR A 428 -20.65 -9.42 -19.14
N THR A 429 -21.19 -8.99 -17.99
CA THR A 429 -22.63 -8.72 -17.89
C THR A 429 -22.89 -7.29 -18.35
N GLY A 430 -23.05 -7.15 -19.67
CA GLY A 430 -23.37 -5.88 -20.32
C GLY A 430 -22.84 -5.89 -21.74
N SER A 431 -23.75 -5.99 -22.71
CA SER A 431 -23.50 -6.06 -24.14
C SER A 431 -22.22 -5.37 -24.63
N GLY A 432 -21.34 -6.15 -25.24
CA GLY A 432 -20.61 -5.69 -26.43
C GLY A 432 -19.27 -5.00 -26.25
N ILE A 433 -18.56 -5.16 -25.13
CA ILE A 433 -17.21 -4.61 -25.01
C ILE A 433 -16.14 -5.61 -25.45
N LYS A 434 -15.49 -5.33 -26.60
CA LYS A 434 -14.35 -6.09 -27.12
C LYS A 434 -13.07 -5.73 -26.33
N PRO A 435 -12.04 -6.60 -26.32
CA PRO A 435 -10.71 -6.27 -25.80
C PRO A 435 -10.19 -5.01 -26.50
N GLY A 436 -10.24 -3.88 -25.80
CA GLY A 436 -9.99 -2.55 -26.37
C GLY A 436 -10.76 -1.39 -25.74
N GLU A 437 -11.87 -1.60 -25.02
CA GLU A 437 -12.73 -0.47 -24.56
C GLU A 437 -12.69 -0.15 -23.05
N THR A 438 -11.85 -0.80 -22.25
CA THR A 438 -11.63 -0.41 -20.84
C THR A 438 -10.41 0.50 -20.68
N CYS A 439 -10.56 1.56 -19.90
CA CYS A 439 -9.43 2.38 -19.49
C CYS A 439 -8.52 1.58 -18.54
N GLN A 440 -7.22 1.63 -18.82
CA GLN A 440 -6.12 1.16 -17.99
C GLN A 440 -5.88 2.11 -16.80
N GLY A 441 -4.85 1.83 -16.00
CA GLY A 441 -4.42 2.73 -14.91
C GLY A 441 -4.19 4.16 -15.43
N GLU A 442 -4.68 5.16 -14.70
CA GLU A 442 -4.61 6.56 -15.11
C GLU A 442 -3.14 7.01 -15.21
N TRP A 443 -2.81 7.77 -16.26
CA TRP A 443 -1.48 8.33 -16.43
C TRP A 443 -1.20 9.32 -15.30
N SER A 444 -0.04 9.16 -14.68
CA SER A 444 0.49 10.11 -13.70
C SER A 444 1.79 10.73 -14.19
N ALA A 445 1.87 12.05 -14.10
CA ALA A 445 3.07 12.84 -14.31
C ALA A 445 4.25 12.42 -13.40
N LYS A 446 3.96 11.82 -12.24
CA LYS A 446 4.96 11.45 -11.23
C LYS A 446 5.55 10.05 -11.43
N LEU A 447 4.90 9.19 -12.22
CA LEU A 447 5.35 7.82 -12.46
C LEU A 447 6.40 7.74 -13.58
N ILE A 448 7.34 6.80 -13.42
CA ILE A 448 8.33 6.45 -14.46
C ILE A 448 7.80 5.26 -15.24
N TYR A 449 7.82 5.36 -16.57
CA TYR A 449 7.46 4.30 -17.50
C TYR A 449 8.70 3.93 -18.29
N ASP A 450 9.55 3.10 -17.69
CA ASP A 450 10.92 2.86 -18.16
C ASP A 450 11.05 1.84 -19.29
N THR A 451 9.96 1.14 -19.60
CA THR A 451 9.98 0.05 -20.57
C THR A 451 9.02 0.31 -21.72
N PRO A 452 9.46 0.12 -22.98
CA PRO A 452 8.58 0.15 -24.14
C PRO A 452 7.38 -0.79 -23.96
N GLY A 453 6.18 -0.25 -24.16
CA GLY A 453 4.94 -0.99 -24.22
C GLY A 453 4.06 -0.95 -22.98
N MET A 454 4.44 -0.18 -21.96
CA MET A 454 3.58 0.12 -20.81
C MET A 454 2.34 0.89 -21.27
N VAL A 455 1.17 0.61 -20.69
CA VAL A 455 -0.10 1.22 -21.10
C VAL A 455 -0.73 1.99 -19.94
N VAL A 456 -1.17 3.21 -20.21
CA VAL A 456 -1.89 4.10 -19.28
C VAL A 456 -3.13 4.66 -19.95
N SER A 457 -4.09 5.16 -19.18
CA SER A 457 -5.21 5.94 -19.70
C SER A 457 -5.05 7.43 -19.43
N HIS A 458 -5.33 8.25 -20.43
CA HIS A 458 -5.37 9.70 -20.29
C HIS A 458 -6.40 10.27 -21.25
N ASN A 459 -7.28 11.15 -20.77
CA ASN A 459 -8.33 11.81 -21.57
C ASN A 459 -9.23 10.85 -22.38
N GLY A 460 -9.66 9.72 -21.79
CA GLY A 460 -10.54 8.76 -22.47
C GLY A 460 -9.87 7.99 -23.60
N GLN A 461 -8.54 7.88 -23.57
CA GLN A 461 -7.74 7.17 -24.55
C GLN A 461 -6.66 6.36 -23.84
N ASN A 462 -6.42 5.13 -24.28
CA ASN A 462 -5.28 4.34 -23.85
C ASN A 462 -4.03 4.72 -24.64
N TRP A 463 -2.91 4.84 -23.95
CA TRP A 463 -1.62 5.26 -24.49
C TRP A 463 -0.54 4.26 -24.13
N LYS A 464 0.25 3.87 -25.12
CA LYS A 464 1.34 2.89 -24.98
C LYS A 464 2.68 3.60 -25.08
N SER A 465 3.58 3.36 -24.13
CA SER A 465 4.93 3.92 -24.16
C SER A 465 5.75 3.30 -25.30
N GLY A 466 6.50 4.10 -26.05
CA GLY A 466 7.47 3.64 -27.04
C GLY A 466 8.86 3.40 -26.44
N TYR A 467 9.18 4.09 -25.35
CA TYR A 467 10.47 4.08 -24.65
C TYR A 467 10.30 4.72 -23.26
N TRP A 468 11.41 4.82 -22.51
CA TRP A 468 11.44 5.44 -21.18
C TRP A 468 10.77 6.82 -21.19
N THR A 469 9.86 7.07 -20.24
CA THR A 469 9.20 8.37 -20.07
C THR A 469 8.80 8.65 -18.62
N GLN A 470 8.84 9.92 -18.20
CA GLN A 470 8.29 10.43 -16.95
C GLN A 470 7.82 11.87 -17.19
N ASN A 471 6.65 12.24 -16.66
CA ASN A 471 6.08 13.58 -16.81
C ASN A 471 5.78 14.04 -18.25
N ASN A 472 5.95 13.18 -19.27
CA ASN A 472 5.43 13.46 -20.60
C ASN A 472 3.95 13.07 -20.62
N GLU A 473 3.07 14.05 -20.78
CA GLU A 473 1.62 13.83 -20.83
C GLU A 473 1.21 13.13 -22.14
N PRO A 474 0.47 12.01 -22.09
CA PRO A 474 0.02 11.32 -23.28
C PRO A 474 -0.87 12.20 -24.15
N GLY A 475 -0.53 12.32 -25.43
CA GLY A 475 -1.24 13.19 -26.37
C GLY A 475 -0.83 14.67 -26.35
N ALA A 476 0.10 15.08 -25.49
CA ALA A 476 0.63 16.45 -25.51
C ALA A 476 1.67 16.69 -26.62
N ASP A 477 2.31 15.64 -27.13
CA ASP A 477 3.29 15.70 -28.22
C ASP A 477 3.08 14.53 -29.19
N GLU A 478 2.90 14.85 -30.48
CA GLU A 478 2.69 13.88 -31.58
C GLU A 478 3.90 12.95 -31.76
N TYR A 479 5.10 13.42 -31.42
CA TYR A 479 6.34 12.63 -31.48
C TYR A 479 6.83 12.20 -30.08
N GLY A 480 5.98 12.41 -29.07
CA GLY A 480 6.26 12.07 -27.69
C GLY A 480 6.39 10.56 -27.47
N PRO A 481 6.72 10.15 -26.23
CA PRO A 481 6.93 8.75 -25.90
C PRO A 481 5.66 7.91 -25.89
N TRP A 482 4.49 8.50 -26.13
CA TRP A 482 3.19 7.85 -26.04
C TRP A 482 2.55 7.68 -27.41
N THR A 483 2.15 6.45 -27.73
CA THR A 483 1.34 6.14 -28.91
C THR A 483 -0.07 5.82 -28.48
N ALA A 484 -1.05 6.57 -29.00
CA ALA A 484 -2.46 6.26 -28.79
C ALA A 484 -2.76 4.84 -29.33
N THR A 485 -3.50 4.06 -28.55
CA THR A 485 -3.88 2.68 -28.91
C THR A 485 -5.38 2.59 -29.19
N THR A 486 -6.20 2.52 -28.15
CA THR A 486 -7.66 2.44 -28.27
C THR A 486 -8.34 3.49 -27.42
N GLU A 487 -9.40 4.12 -27.96
CA GLU A 487 -10.29 4.98 -27.18
C GLU A 487 -10.89 4.15 -26.04
N CYS A 488 -10.97 4.74 -24.85
CA CYS A 488 -11.48 4.08 -23.67
C CYS A 488 -12.49 5.01 -22.99
N GLY A 489 -13.71 4.51 -22.75
CA GLY A 489 -14.81 5.31 -22.19
C GLY A 489 -15.68 5.97 -23.25
N GLY A 490 -16.85 5.36 -23.52
CA GLY A 490 -17.89 5.98 -24.33
C GLY A 490 -18.93 6.68 -23.45
N THR A 491 -19.14 7.98 -23.65
CA THR A 491 -20.47 8.55 -23.41
C THR A 491 -21.37 8.13 -24.59
N LEU A 492 -22.49 7.46 -24.30
CA LEU A 492 -23.51 7.15 -25.31
C LEU A 492 -23.87 8.41 -26.12
N PRO A 493 -24.08 8.33 -27.44
CA PRO A 493 -24.38 9.50 -28.26
C PRO A 493 -25.75 10.08 -27.86
N VAL A 494 -25.75 11.24 -27.20
CA VAL A 494 -26.96 12.03 -27.02
C VAL A 494 -27.38 12.61 -28.37
N THR A 495 -28.60 12.27 -28.79
CA THR A 495 -29.28 12.85 -29.96
C THR A 495 -29.42 14.36 -29.75
N PRO A 496 -29.12 15.22 -30.74
CA PRO A 496 -29.17 16.67 -30.56
C PRO A 496 -30.61 17.15 -30.32
N VAL A 497 -30.84 17.79 -29.18
CA VAL A 497 -32.09 18.49 -28.85
C VAL A 497 -32.09 19.84 -29.59
N PRO A 498 -33.18 20.25 -30.28
CA PRO A 498 -33.21 21.48 -31.05
C PRO A 498 -33.17 22.73 -30.15
N THR A 499 -32.34 23.70 -30.56
CA THR A 499 -32.13 25.00 -29.93
C THR A 499 -33.39 25.86 -29.95
N VAL A 500 -33.83 26.36 -28.79
CA VAL A 500 -34.86 27.41 -28.69
C VAL A 500 -34.23 28.78 -28.46
N THR A 501 -34.69 29.75 -29.24
CA THR A 501 -34.32 31.18 -29.23
C THR A 501 -34.69 31.87 -27.92
N PRO A 502 -33.80 32.66 -27.29
CA PRO A 502 -34.12 33.36 -26.03
C PRO A 502 -35.07 34.56 -26.25
N THR A 503 -36.05 34.68 -25.35
CA THR A 503 -36.99 35.81 -25.25
C THR A 503 -36.42 36.89 -24.31
N PRO A 504 -36.58 38.20 -24.59
CA PRO A 504 -35.94 39.26 -23.79
C PRO A 504 -36.62 39.44 -22.43
N THR A 505 -35.82 39.61 -21.37
CA THR A 505 -36.26 39.83 -19.99
C THR A 505 -36.00 41.28 -19.56
N THR A 506 -36.94 41.85 -18.80
CA THR A 506 -36.98 43.25 -18.36
C THR A 506 -36.09 43.56 -17.15
N VAL A 507 -35.74 44.84 -17.04
CA VAL A 507 -34.82 45.49 -16.07
C VAL A 507 -35.37 45.48 -14.63
N PRO A 508 -34.57 45.11 -13.61
CA PRO A 508 -34.89 45.39 -12.21
C PRO A 508 -34.24 46.69 -11.67
N THR A 509 -34.95 47.30 -10.72
CA THR A 509 -34.75 48.57 -9.98
C THR A 509 -33.58 48.52 -8.97
N PRO A 510 -32.87 49.64 -8.65
CA PRO A 510 -31.70 49.62 -7.76
C PRO A 510 -32.03 49.56 -6.25
N THR A 511 -31.19 48.82 -5.53
CA THR A 511 -31.16 48.62 -4.06
C THR A 511 -30.44 49.78 -3.33
N PRO A 512 -30.88 50.21 -2.12
CA PRO A 512 -30.28 51.32 -1.37
C PRO A 512 -29.00 50.96 -0.58
N ALA A 513 -28.22 52.01 -0.26
CA ALA A 513 -26.88 51.97 0.32
C ALA A 513 -26.84 51.57 1.83
N PRO A 514 -25.70 51.05 2.34
CA PRO A 514 -25.55 50.61 3.73
C PRO A 514 -25.28 51.77 4.70
N VAL A 515 -25.80 51.65 5.92
CA VAL A 515 -25.59 52.55 7.07
C VAL A 515 -24.39 52.13 7.94
N THR A 516 -23.67 53.14 8.44
CA THR A 516 -22.46 53.07 9.27
C THR A 516 -22.75 52.70 10.73
N PRO A 517 -21.97 51.82 11.38
CA PRO A 517 -22.08 51.59 12.83
C PRO A 517 -21.25 52.58 13.69
N THR A 518 -21.79 52.85 14.88
CA THR A 518 -21.29 53.71 15.98
C THR A 518 -20.10 53.06 16.73
N PRO A 519 -19.12 53.82 17.26
CA PRO A 519 -17.98 53.26 18.01
C PRO A 519 -18.26 53.04 19.52
N GLU A 520 -17.69 51.98 20.09
CA GLU A 520 -17.62 51.67 21.53
C GLU A 520 -16.32 52.23 22.20
N PRO A 521 -16.28 52.35 23.54
CA PRO A 521 -15.36 53.24 24.25
C PRO A 521 -13.95 52.68 24.49
N VAL A 522 -12.98 53.61 24.53
CA VAL A 522 -11.54 53.38 24.71
C VAL A 522 -11.10 53.32 26.19
N THR A 523 -10.22 52.38 26.49
CA THR A 523 -9.47 52.23 27.76
C THR A 523 -8.05 52.81 27.57
N PRO A 524 -7.42 53.47 28.57
CA PRO A 524 -6.19 54.24 28.36
C PRO A 524 -4.93 53.37 28.13
N THR A 525 -4.15 53.82 27.15
CA THR A 525 -2.85 53.31 26.69
C THR A 525 -1.71 53.57 27.69
N PRO A 526 -0.83 52.59 27.98
CA PRO A 526 0.41 52.83 28.72
C PRO A 526 1.50 53.53 27.87
N ALA A 527 2.38 54.26 28.56
CA ALA A 527 3.43 55.13 28.01
C ALA A 527 4.45 54.41 27.09
N PRO A 528 5.14 55.15 26.19
CA PRO A 528 5.97 54.57 25.13
C PRO A 528 7.29 54.02 25.67
N VAL A 529 7.60 52.78 25.31
CA VAL A 529 8.96 52.23 25.32
C VAL A 529 9.55 52.30 23.92
N THR A 530 10.82 52.68 23.88
CA THR A 530 11.65 52.98 22.70
C THR A 530 11.71 51.80 21.72
N PRO A 531 11.52 52.02 20.40
CA PRO A 531 11.62 50.94 19.42
C PRO A 531 13.07 50.58 19.09
N THR A 532 13.36 49.29 19.19
CA THR A 532 14.46 48.59 18.50
C THR A 532 14.24 48.68 16.98
N PRO A 533 15.27 48.93 16.14
CA PRO A 533 15.10 49.09 14.70
C PRO A 533 14.66 47.79 14.02
N ALA A 534 13.70 47.92 13.09
CA ALA A 534 13.17 46.85 12.25
C ALA A 534 14.10 46.55 11.04
N PRO A 535 14.05 45.32 10.48
CA PRO A 535 14.84 44.93 9.31
C PRO A 535 14.37 45.66 8.05
N VAL A 536 15.33 46.12 7.24
CA VAL A 536 15.11 46.77 5.95
C VAL A 536 14.87 45.70 4.87
N VAL A 537 13.77 45.83 4.14
CA VAL A 537 13.47 45.08 2.91
C VAL A 537 14.29 45.68 1.76
N PRO A 538 15.12 44.90 1.02
CA PRO A 538 15.82 45.44 -0.14
C PRO A 538 14.91 45.44 -1.39
N THR A 539 15.00 46.55 -2.11
CA THR A 539 14.50 46.83 -3.47
C THR A 539 15.13 45.88 -4.51
N PRO A 540 14.43 45.46 -5.58
CA PRO A 540 15.03 44.64 -6.63
C PRO A 540 16.06 45.43 -7.46
N GLU A 541 17.30 44.95 -7.48
CA GLU A 541 18.38 45.37 -8.39
C GLU A 541 18.29 44.62 -9.74
N PRO A 542 18.88 45.16 -10.84
CA PRO A 542 18.68 44.63 -12.18
C PRO A 542 19.32 43.26 -12.36
N THR A 543 18.63 42.41 -13.12
CA THR A 543 19.05 41.08 -13.56
C THR A 543 20.41 41.14 -14.25
N VAL A 544 21.47 40.73 -13.54
CA VAL A 544 22.77 40.41 -14.14
C VAL A 544 22.68 38.98 -14.67
N ALA A 545 22.91 38.81 -15.97
CA ALA A 545 23.05 37.50 -16.60
C ALA A 545 24.11 36.65 -15.86
N PRO A 546 23.90 35.33 -15.70
CA PRO A 546 24.83 34.49 -14.94
C PRO A 546 26.24 34.55 -15.53
N LYS A 547 27.19 34.93 -14.68
CA LYS A 547 28.62 34.95 -14.99
C LYS A 547 29.09 33.49 -14.99
N SER A 548 29.51 33.01 -16.16
CA SER A 548 30.21 31.73 -16.33
C SER A 548 31.45 31.71 -15.42
N LEU A 549 31.42 30.87 -14.38
CA LEU A 549 32.60 30.43 -13.64
C LEU A 549 33.14 29.21 -14.36
N THR A 550 34.26 29.39 -15.06
CA THR A 550 34.87 28.39 -15.91
C THR A 550 35.49 27.27 -15.08
N GLY A 551 34.70 26.31 -14.61
CA GLY A 551 35.17 25.08 -13.94
C GLY A 551 34.22 24.49 -12.90
N CYS A 552 33.40 25.30 -12.24
CA CYS A 552 32.41 24.80 -11.26
C CYS A 552 31.06 24.50 -11.91
N ALA A 553 30.46 23.37 -11.53
CA ALA A 553 29.09 23.01 -11.85
C ALA A 553 28.09 23.90 -11.07
N PRO A 554 26.79 23.91 -11.41
CA PRO A 554 25.78 24.68 -10.67
C PRO A 554 25.79 24.37 -9.17
N ALA A 555 25.56 25.36 -8.30
CA ALA A 555 25.57 25.17 -6.85
C ALA A 555 24.54 24.12 -6.40
N TRP A 556 24.93 23.22 -5.49
CA TRP A 556 24.04 22.23 -4.90
C TRP A 556 22.90 22.89 -4.13
N ASN A 557 21.69 22.37 -4.29
CA ASN A 557 20.48 22.87 -3.66
C ASN A 557 19.76 21.70 -2.97
N SER A 558 19.61 21.82 -1.64
CA SER A 558 18.96 20.81 -0.79
C SER A 558 17.50 20.51 -1.17
N THR A 559 16.79 21.44 -1.81
CA THR A 559 15.41 21.21 -2.25
C THR A 559 15.30 20.78 -3.71
N ALA A 560 16.41 20.77 -4.46
CA ALA A 560 16.43 20.33 -5.84
C ALA A 560 16.57 18.81 -5.93
N THR A 561 15.88 18.21 -6.89
CA THR A 561 15.97 16.77 -7.19
C THR A 561 17.01 16.54 -8.29
N TYR A 562 17.95 15.64 -8.04
CA TYR A 562 18.97 15.19 -8.99
C TYR A 562 18.62 13.77 -9.46
N ALA A 563 17.79 13.69 -10.49
CA ALA A 563 17.05 12.47 -10.82
C ALA A 563 17.88 11.42 -11.59
N THR A 564 18.86 11.84 -12.38
CA THR A 564 19.71 10.95 -13.21
C THR A 564 21.14 10.90 -12.67
N PRO A 565 21.85 9.75 -12.76
CA PRO A 565 23.26 9.69 -12.39
C PRO A 565 24.12 10.69 -13.20
N ASN A 566 25.19 11.19 -12.59
CA ASN A 566 26.18 12.11 -13.13
C ASN A 566 25.72 13.58 -13.28
N ASN A 567 24.60 13.98 -12.68
CA ASN A 567 24.31 15.41 -12.50
C ASN A 567 25.41 16.04 -11.66
N SER A 568 26.07 17.04 -12.22
CA SER A 568 27.18 17.71 -11.57
C SER A 568 26.68 18.92 -10.79
N VAL A 569 27.07 19.03 -9.53
CA VAL A 569 26.80 20.17 -8.67
C VAL A 569 28.09 20.63 -8.01
N SER A 570 28.16 21.88 -7.58
CA SER A 570 29.26 22.38 -6.75
C SER A 570 28.80 22.66 -5.32
N LEU A 571 29.64 22.28 -4.35
CA LEU A 571 29.45 22.65 -2.94
C LEU A 571 30.84 22.79 -2.30
N ASP A 572 31.07 23.87 -1.56
CA ASP A 572 32.33 24.15 -0.84
C ASP A 572 33.60 24.06 -1.72
N GLY A 573 33.55 24.60 -2.95
CA GLY A 573 34.70 24.66 -3.86
C GLY A 573 35.07 23.33 -4.52
N ARG A 574 34.15 22.36 -4.53
CA ARG A 574 34.33 21.05 -5.19
C ARG A 574 33.11 20.70 -6.03
N ASN A 575 33.34 19.99 -7.12
CA ASN A 575 32.27 19.41 -7.94
C ASN A 575 31.96 17.99 -7.43
N TYR A 576 30.67 17.64 -7.46
CA TYR A 576 30.15 16.34 -7.10
C TYR A 576 29.19 15.84 -8.17
N GLN A 577 29.14 14.52 -8.37
CA GLN A 577 28.22 13.85 -9.28
C GLN A 577 27.35 12.87 -8.51
N ASN A 578 26.03 12.98 -8.62
CA ASN A 578 25.15 11.99 -7.99
C ASN A 578 25.27 10.63 -8.71
N LYS A 579 25.20 9.52 -7.98
CA LYS A 579 25.30 8.17 -8.54
C LYS A 579 23.93 7.58 -8.88
N TRP A 580 22.88 8.08 -8.25
CA TRP A 580 21.47 7.73 -8.46
C TRP A 580 20.58 8.90 -8.00
N TRP A 581 19.26 8.72 -8.06
CA TRP A 581 18.30 9.72 -7.65
C TRP A 581 18.56 10.25 -6.23
N THR A 582 18.50 11.56 -6.04
CA THR A 582 18.60 12.16 -4.70
C THR A 582 17.88 13.50 -4.60
N LYS A 583 17.39 13.81 -3.40
CA LYS A 583 16.90 15.13 -2.99
C LYS A 583 17.23 15.34 -1.51
N GLY A 584 17.90 16.44 -1.18
CA GLY A 584 18.26 16.76 0.20
C GLY A 584 19.54 16.12 0.74
N ASP A 585 20.08 15.07 0.11
CA ASP A 585 21.34 14.46 0.57
C ASP A 585 22.54 15.38 0.31
N ASN A 586 23.30 15.73 1.35
CA ASN A 586 24.41 16.68 1.26
C ASN A 586 25.67 16.06 0.61
N PRO A 587 26.23 16.64 -0.47
CA PRO A 587 27.43 16.16 -1.13
C PRO A 587 28.68 16.02 -0.24
N THR A 588 28.89 16.91 0.72
CA THR A 588 30.07 16.85 1.61
C THR A 588 29.98 15.77 2.68
N GLN A 589 28.80 15.19 2.86
CA GLN A 589 28.54 14.10 3.81
C GLN A 589 28.41 12.74 3.11
N SER A 590 28.43 12.70 1.78
CA SER A 590 28.46 11.45 1.02
C SER A 590 29.87 10.84 1.09
N GLY A 591 30.01 9.74 1.83
CA GLY A 591 31.21 8.90 1.79
C GLY A 591 31.39 8.21 0.44
N GLU A 592 32.42 7.37 0.30
CA GLU A 592 32.75 6.66 -0.96
C GLU A 592 31.57 5.85 -1.54
N TRP A 593 30.64 5.41 -0.69
CA TRP A 593 29.42 4.67 -1.05
C TRP A 593 28.14 5.52 -1.03
N GLY A 594 28.25 6.80 -0.70
CA GLY A 594 27.15 7.75 -0.64
C GLY A 594 26.65 8.15 -2.03
N VAL A 595 25.54 8.89 -2.00
CA VAL A 595 24.82 9.40 -3.17
C VAL A 595 25.72 10.21 -4.08
N TRP A 596 26.58 11.06 -3.52
CA TRP A 596 27.45 11.92 -4.28
C TRP A 596 28.86 11.32 -4.40
N LYS A 597 29.39 11.37 -5.63
CA LYS A 597 30.78 11.09 -5.97
C LYS A 597 31.52 12.41 -6.09
N ASP A 598 32.55 12.63 -5.28
CA ASP A 598 33.45 13.78 -5.44
C ASP A 598 34.22 13.65 -6.77
N VAL A 599 34.14 14.69 -7.62
CA VAL A 599 34.81 14.74 -8.92
C VAL A 599 35.95 15.77 -8.96
N GLY A 600 36.33 16.34 -7.81
CA GLY A 600 37.50 17.18 -7.64
C GLY A 600 37.17 18.63 -7.27
N SER A 601 38.21 19.37 -6.89
CA SER A 601 38.12 20.81 -6.66
C SER A 601 37.73 21.56 -7.93
N CYS A 602 36.93 22.61 -7.78
CA CYS A 602 36.63 23.56 -8.83
C CYS A 602 36.92 24.97 -8.32
N ASN A 603 37.53 25.81 -9.16
CA ASN A 603 37.95 27.17 -8.81
C ASN A 603 37.44 28.18 -9.84
#